data_AF-X6LGX0-F1
#
_entry.id   AF-X6LGX0-F1
#
_cell.length_a   1.000
_cell.length_b   1.000
_cell.length_c   1.000
_cell.angle_alpha   90.00
_cell.angle_beta   90.00
_cell.angle_gamma   90.00
#
_symmetry.space_group_name_H-M   'P 1'
#
loop_
_entity.id
_entity.type
_entity.pdbx_description
1 polymer ?
#
loop_
_entity_poly.entity_id
_entity_poly.type
_entity_poly.pdbx_seq_one_letter_code
_entity_poly.pdbx_strand_id
1 'polypeptide(L)'
;MLLLEIFGNKIDKTTILKTWKNHNQIFIDTRIQLQEICATSNLNELIRMKHTTNMKHKCKIKFVNDRLKELKVLRRMRLHILWNILKYPKYIKYQQINKQALYNKLLLKCHLDLEQMIEEMKVYLQQLGFKKRK
;
A
#
# COMPACT_ATOMS: atom_id res chain seq x y z
N MET A 1 -3.07 5.83 -17.20
CA MET A 1 -3.59 5.18 -15.96
C MET A 1 -2.40 4.87 -15.07
N LEU A 2 -2.33 5.45 -13.88
CA LEU A 2 -1.13 5.42 -13.00
C LEU A 2 -0.54 4.01 -12.75
N LEU A 3 -1.36 2.95 -12.72
CA LEU A 3 -0.84 1.58 -12.57
C LEU A 3 0.01 1.11 -13.76
N LEU A 4 -0.31 1.56 -14.99
CA LEU A 4 0.49 1.22 -16.18
C LEU A 4 1.83 1.95 -16.19
N GLU A 5 1.93 3.16 -15.64
CA GLU A 5 3.20 3.87 -15.47
C GLU A 5 4.07 3.20 -14.40
N ILE A 6 3.46 2.76 -13.29
CA ILE A 6 4.17 2.16 -12.15
C ILE A 6 4.66 0.72 -12.45
N PHE A 7 3.85 -0.08 -13.15
CA PHE A 7 4.11 -1.50 -13.36
C PHE A 7 4.35 -1.89 -14.82
N GLY A 8 4.13 -1.01 -15.80
CA GLY A 8 4.19 -1.37 -17.22
C GLY A 8 5.56 -1.82 -17.71
N ASN A 9 6.63 -1.55 -16.96
CA ASN A 9 7.98 -2.07 -17.20
C ASN A 9 8.30 -3.38 -16.45
N LYS A 10 7.41 -3.85 -15.58
CA LYS A 10 7.60 -5.01 -14.70
C LYS A 10 6.57 -6.11 -14.90
N ILE A 11 5.37 -5.77 -15.34
CA ILE A 11 4.25 -6.67 -15.56
C ILE A 11 3.66 -6.36 -16.92
N ASP A 12 3.28 -7.41 -17.65
CA ASP A 12 2.58 -7.26 -18.90
C ASP A 12 1.28 -6.43 -18.73
N LYS A 13 1.03 -5.54 -19.69
CA LYS A 13 -0.09 -4.59 -19.65
C LYS A 13 -1.45 -5.31 -19.56
N THR A 14 -1.59 -6.48 -20.18
CA THR A 14 -2.84 -7.27 -20.12
C THR A 14 -3.09 -7.79 -18.70
N THR A 15 -2.03 -8.18 -17.98
CA THR A 15 -2.13 -8.64 -16.59
C THR A 15 -2.50 -7.48 -15.65
N ILE A 16 -1.95 -6.29 -15.89
CA ILE A 16 -2.32 -5.07 -15.15
C ILE A 16 -3.81 -4.75 -15.35
N LEU A 17 -4.28 -4.74 -16.61
CA LEU A 17 -5.66 -4.44 -16.94
C LEU A 17 -6.65 -5.50 -16.43
N LYS A 18 -6.28 -6.78 -16.49
CA LYS A 18 -7.09 -7.88 -15.94
C LYS A 18 -7.20 -7.76 -14.42
N THR A 19 -6.09 -7.50 -13.74
CA THR A 19 -6.09 -7.31 -12.28
C THR A 19 -6.92 -6.10 -11.88
N TRP A 20 -6.86 -5.00 -12.64
CA TRP A 20 -7.69 -3.81 -12.45
C TRP A 20 -9.19 -4.12 -12.52
N LYS A 21 -9.61 -4.87 -13.54
CA LYS A 21 -11.01 -5.29 -13.68
C LYS A 21 -11.44 -6.21 -12.55
N ASN A 22 -10.59 -7.16 -12.15
CA ASN A 22 -10.89 -8.14 -11.11
C ASN A 22 -11.10 -7.50 -9.72
N HIS A 23 -10.50 -6.35 -9.45
CA HIS A 23 -10.68 -5.62 -8.18
C HIS A 23 -11.73 -4.53 -8.27
N ASN A 24 -12.70 -4.65 -9.20
CA ASN A 24 -13.73 -3.64 -9.39
C ASN A 24 -13.17 -2.23 -9.57
N GLN A 25 -12.00 -2.12 -10.19
CA GLN A 25 -11.35 -0.83 -10.42
C GLN A 25 -10.95 -0.10 -9.12
N ILE A 26 -10.73 -0.84 -8.04
CA ILE A 26 -10.20 -0.31 -6.78
C ILE A 26 -8.68 -0.23 -6.90
N PHE A 27 -8.16 1.00 -6.96
CA PHE A 27 -6.73 1.28 -7.19
C PHE A 27 -5.82 0.62 -6.16
N ILE A 28 -6.15 0.73 -4.87
CA ILE A 28 -5.31 0.19 -3.81
C ILE A 28 -5.24 -1.33 -3.86
N ASP A 29 -6.39 -2.00 -4.00
CA ASP A 29 -6.44 -3.47 -4.01
C ASP A 29 -5.74 -4.02 -5.26
N THR A 30 -5.97 -3.38 -6.42
CA THR A 30 -5.25 -3.70 -7.66
C THR A 30 -3.74 -3.52 -7.48
N ARG A 31 -3.31 -2.41 -6.88
CA ARG A 31 -1.88 -2.12 -6.66
C ARG A 31 -1.22 -3.13 -5.74
N ILE A 32 -1.90 -3.56 -4.66
CA ILE A 32 -1.40 -4.58 -3.72
C ILE A 32 -1.20 -5.91 -4.45
N GLN A 33 -2.19 -6.37 -5.21
CA GLN A 33 -2.06 -7.64 -5.94
C GLN A 33 -0.99 -7.57 -7.04
N LEU A 34 -0.85 -6.45 -7.73
CA LEU A 34 0.23 -6.26 -8.70
C LEU A 34 1.61 -6.23 -8.03
N GLN A 35 1.74 -5.65 -6.83
CA GLN A 35 2.97 -5.76 -6.04
C GLN A 35 3.28 -7.19 -5.63
N GLU A 36 2.26 -7.98 -5.26
CA GLU A 36 2.41 -9.41 -4.96
C GLU A 36 2.84 -10.23 -6.19
N ILE A 37 2.26 -9.95 -7.35
CA ILE A 37 2.66 -10.57 -8.63
C ILE A 37 4.11 -10.21 -8.98
N CYS A 38 4.50 -8.94 -8.85
CA CYS A 38 5.90 -8.50 -9.01
C CYS A 38 6.85 -9.19 -8.02
N ALA A 39 6.41 -9.40 -6.78
CA ALA A 39 7.22 -10.03 -5.75
C ALA A 39 7.40 -11.53 -5.99
N THR A 40 6.35 -12.22 -6.44
CA THR A 40 6.36 -13.67 -6.70
C THR A 40 7.09 -14.03 -8.00
N SER A 41 6.96 -13.23 -9.06
CA SER A 41 7.76 -13.38 -10.28
C SER A 41 9.25 -13.22 -10.02
N ASN A 42 9.65 -12.18 -9.28
CA ASN A 42 11.03 -12.03 -8.79
C ASN A 42 11.45 -13.22 -7.93
N LEU A 43 10.58 -13.75 -7.06
CA LEU A 43 10.89 -14.92 -6.23
C LEU A 43 11.13 -16.18 -7.07
N ASN A 44 10.39 -16.39 -8.15
CA ASN A 44 10.55 -17.55 -9.04
C ASN A 44 11.81 -17.45 -9.93
N GLU A 45 12.15 -16.25 -10.41
CA GLU A 45 13.47 -15.97 -11.00
C GLU A 45 14.60 -16.17 -9.97
N LEU A 46 14.39 -15.74 -8.72
CA LEU A 46 15.34 -15.92 -7.62
C LEU A 46 15.47 -17.40 -7.20
N ILE A 47 14.40 -18.21 -7.25
CA ILE A 47 14.45 -19.66 -6.98
C ILE A 47 15.30 -20.35 -8.04
N ARG A 48 15.23 -19.92 -9.31
CA ARG A 48 16.15 -20.37 -10.36
C ARG A 48 17.60 -19.94 -10.10
N MET A 49 17.83 -18.79 -9.46
CA MET A 49 19.17 -18.28 -9.08
C MET A 49 19.70 -18.81 -7.73
N LYS A 50 18.86 -19.41 -6.87
CA LYS A 50 19.23 -19.91 -5.52
C LYS A 50 20.27 -21.04 -5.53
N HIS A 51 20.57 -21.63 -6.68
CA HIS A 51 21.64 -22.61 -6.78
C HIS A 51 23.06 -22.02 -6.61
N THR A 52 23.26 -20.69 -6.55
CA THR A 52 24.64 -20.14 -6.55
C THR A 52 25.06 -19.16 -5.43
N THR A 53 24.21 -18.45 -4.66
CA THR A 53 24.75 -17.57 -3.57
C THR A 53 23.76 -17.24 -2.44
N ASN A 54 24.14 -17.55 -1.19
CA ASN A 54 23.18 -17.73 -0.08
C ASN A 54 23.09 -16.60 0.99
N MET A 55 23.65 -15.40 0.79
CA MET A 55 23.51 -14.30 1.79
C MET A 55 22.67 -13.10 1.35
N LYS A 56 22.70 -12.71 0.07
CA LYS A 56 21.97 -11.52 -0.44
C LYS A 56 20.44 -11.72 -0.46
N HIS A 57 19.99 -12.96 -0.49
CA HIS A 57 18.61 -13.38 -0.74
C HIS A 57 17.67 -13.26 0.47
N LYS A 58 18.16 -13.53 1.68
CA LYS A 58 17.36 -13.48 2.91
C LYS A 58 16.88 -12.04 3.21
N CYS A 59 17.71 -11.05 2.88
CA CYS A 59 17.41 -9.63 3.09
C CYS A 59 16.27 -9.13 2.17
N LYS A 60 16.22 -9.58 0.92
CA LYS A 60 15.20 -9.14 -0.08
C LYS A 60 13.81 -9.71 0.20
N ILE A 61 13.71 -10.98 0.62
CA ILE A 61 12.43 -11.61 0.99
C ILE A 61 11.86 -10.99 2.28
N LYS A 62 12.73 -10.73 3.27
CA LYS A 62 12.34 -10.04 4.51
C LYS A 62 11.73 -8.66 4.22
N PHE A 63 12.38 -7.88 3.36
CA PHE A 63 11.92 -6.56 2.95
C PHE A 63 10.54 -6.56 2.26
N VAL A 64 10.24 -7.56 1.43
CA VAL A 64 8.92 -7.70 0.80
C VAL A 64 7.84 -8.04 1.83
N ASN A 65 8.13 -8.97 2.74
CA ASN A 65 7.19 -9.37 3.79
C ASN A 65 6.89 -8.22 4.77
N ASP A 66 7.89 -7.40 5.09
CA ASP A 66 7.71 -6.23 5.95
C ASP A 66 6.82 -5.18 5.25
N ARG A 67 7.06 -4.89 3.95
CA ARG A 67 6.17 -4.02 3.17
C ARG A 67 4.72 -4.52 3.11
N LEU A 68 4.49 -5.83 2.95
CA LEU A 68 3.14 -6.41 2.96
C LEU A 68 2.43 -6.26 4.31
N LYS A 69 3.15 -6.45 5.42
CA LYS A 69 2.59 -6.23 6.78
C LYS A 69 2.18 -4.78 6.96
N GLU A 70 2.98 -3.84 6.47
CA GLU A 70 2.72 -2.41 6.62
C GLU A 70 1.56 -1.93 5.74
N LEU A 71 1.41 -2.49 4.53
CA LEU A 71 0.20 -2.27 3.70
C LEU A 71 -1.08 -2.75 4.40
N LYS A 72 -1.01 -3.85 5.17
CA LYS A 72 -2.12 -4.29 6.02
C LYS A 72 -2.42 -3.30 7.14
N VAL A 73 -1.40 -2.65 7.71
CA VAL A 73 -1.58 -1.58 8.71
C VAL A 73 -2.31 -0.39 8.10
N LEU A 74 -1.89 0.07 6.92
CA LEU A 74 -2.56 1.14 6.18
C LEU A 74 -4.02 0.79 5.91
N ARG A 75 -4.31 -0.42 5.40
CA ARG A 75 -5.68 -0.88 5.16
C ARG A 75 -6.54 -0.85 6.42
N ARG A 76 -6.01 -1.33 7.56
CA ARG A 76 -6.71 -1.28 8.85
C ARG A 76 -6.98 0.16 9.30
N MET A 77 -6.02 1.07 9.15
CA MET A 77 -6.22 2.48 9.51
C MET A 77 -7.29 3.15 8.63
N ARG A 78 -7.25 2.90 7.32
CA ARG A 78 -8.25 3.41 6.36
C ARG A 78 -9.66 2.96 6.70
N LEU A 79 -9.84 1.67 7.00
CA LEU A 79 -11.13 1.12 7.41
C LEU A 79 -11.61 1.73 8.74
N HIS A 80 -10.72 1.90 9.71
CA HIS A 80 -11.07 2.50 10.99
C HIS A 80 -11.52 3.96 10.87
N ILE A 81 -10.82 4.74 10.04
CA ILE A 81 -11.19 6.14 9.75
C ILE A 81 -12.56 6.18 9.08
N LEU A 82 -12.75 5.37 8.03
CA LEU A 82 -14.01 5.29 7.30
C LEU A 82 -15.17 4.91 8.25
N TRP A 83 -14.96 3.90 9.08
CA TRP A 83 -15.93 3.47 10.08
C TRP A 83 -16.30 4.59 11.07
N ASN A 84 -15.32 5.34 11.58
CA ASN A 84 -15.60 6.44 12.51
C ASN A 84 -16.45 7.55 11.88
N ILE A 85 -16.21 7.88 10.60
CA ILE A 85 -17.00 8.86 9.86
C ILE A 85 -18.45 8.38 9.68
N LEU A 86 -18.62 7.13 9.25
CA LEU A 86 -19.94 6.54 9.01
C LEU A 86 -20.75 6.38 10.30
N LYS A 87 -20.10 5.97 11.39
CA LYS A 87 -20.76 5.76 12.68
C LYS A 87 -21.11 7.07 13.39
N TYR A 88 -20.30 8.12 13.23
CA TYR A 88 -20.44 9.38 13.96
C TYR A 88 -20.45 10.60 13.02
N PRO A 89 -21.39 10.68 12.06
CA PRO A 89 -21.37 11.69 11.00
C PRO A 89 -21.59 13.12 11.50
N LYS A 90 -22.16 13.33 12.69
CA LYS A 90 -22.40 14.66 13.27
C LYS A 90 -21.23 15.17 14.13
N TYR A 91 -20.25 14.33 14.44
CA TYR A 91 -19.19 14.65 15.39
C TYR A 91 -17.90 15.03 14.67
N ILE A 92 -17.62 16.33 14.63
CA ILE A 92 -16.43 16.92 13.97
C ILE A 92 -15.12 16.26 14.43
N LYS A 93 -15.02 15.83 15.69
CA LYS A 93 -13.82 15.18 16.23
C LYS A 93 -13.42 13.91 15.46
N TYR A 94 -14.38 13.17 14.88
CA TYR A 94 -14.12 11.97 14.08
C TYR A 94 -13.93 12.25 12.59
N GLN A 95 -14.22 13.48 12.16
CA GLN A 95 -14.00 13.99 10.80
C GLN A 95 -12.67 14.74 10.67
N GLN A 96 -11.93 14.87 11.77
CA GLN A 96 -10.61 15.50 11.80
C GLN A 96 -9.55 14.44 12.01
N ILE A 97 -8.45 14.56 11.27
CA ILE A 97 -7.29 13.70 11.41
C ILE A 97 -6.10 14.60 11.72
N ASN A 98 -5.56 14.46 12.94
CA ASN A 98 -4.35 15.16 13.32
C ASN A 98 -3.15 14.52 12.60
N LYS A 99 -2.42 15.35 11.83
CA LYS A 99 -1.27 14.90 11.04
C LYS A 99 -0.19 14.25 11.91
N GLN A 100 0.13 14.85 13.06
CA GLN A 100 1.16 14.34 13.97
C GLN A 100 0.73 13.04 14.64
N ALA A 101 -0.54 12.93 15.05
CA ALA A 101 -1.07 11.69 15.62
C ALA A 101 -1.08 10.56 14.59
N LEU A 102 -1.45 10.85 13.34
CA LEU A 102 -1.38 9.89 12.24
C LEU A 102 0.07 9.45 11.98
N TYR A 103 1.00 10.41 11.93
CA TYR A 103 2.42 10.17 11.77
C TYR A 103 2.97 9.25 12.86
N ASN A 104 2.78 9.61 14.13
CA ASN A 104 3.28 8.83 15.27
C ASN A 104 2.72 7.41 15.28
N LYS A 105 1.44 7.24 14.90
CA LYS A 105 0.79 5.91 14.85
C LYS A 105 1.29 5.04 13.70
N LEU A 106 1.69 5.65 12.59
CA LEU A 106 2.35 4.97 11.46
C LEU A 106 3.81 4.64 11.79
N LEU A 107 4.54 5.59 12.40
CA LEU A 107 5.93 5.42 12.85
C LEU A 107 6.08 4.24 13.82
N LEU A 108 5.16 4.09 14.77
CA LEU A 108 5.17 2.99 15.74
C LEU A 108 4.87 1.62 15.13
N LYS A 109 4.32 1.56 13.91
CA LYS A 109 3.81 0.32 13.31
C LYS A 109 4.52 -0.09 12.02
N CYS A 110 5.39 0.75 11.46
CA CYS A 110 6.11 0.53 10.21
C CYS A 110 7.61 0.81 10.38
N HIS A 111 8.46 -0.06 9.85
CA HIS A 111 9.93 0.05 9.89
C HIS A 111 10.54 0.53 8.56
N LEU A 112 9.71 0.84 7.57
CA LEU A 112 10.08 1.14 6.19
C LEU A 112 9.57 2.51 5.73
N ASP A 113 10.05 2.95 4.56
CA ASP A 113 9.96 4.32 4.00
C ASP A 113 8.65 5.05 4.33
N LEU A 114 8.71 5.77 5.45
CA LEU A 114 7.58 6.42 6.10
C LEU A 114 7.00 7.53 5.21
N GLU A 115 7.85 8.16 4.41
CA GLU A 115 7.45 9.27 3.53
C GLU A 115 6.48 8.79 2.46
N GLN A 116 6.79 7.65 1.81
CA GLN A 116 5.91 7.06 0.81
C GLN A 116 4.55 6.67 1.41
N MET A 117 4.53 6.07 2.60
CA MET A 117 3.27 5.67 3.25
C MET A 117 2.41 6.86 3.66
N ILE A 118 3.04 7.91 4.16
CA ILE A 118 2.35 9.14 4.51
C ILE A 118 1.71 9.76 3.27
N GLU A 119 2.44 9.79 2.15
CA GLU A 119 1.92 10.32 0.90
C GLU A 119 0.73 9.52 0.38
N GLU A 120 0.82 8.18 0.42
CA GLU A 120 -0.30 7.30 0.07
C GLU A 120 -1.52 7.47 0.97
N MET A 121 -1.31 7.75 2.25
CA MET A 121 -2.39 8.01 3.18
C MET A 121 -3.03 9.37 2.93
N LYS A 122 -2.25 10.40 2.59
CA LYS A 122 -2.78 11.71 2.18
C LYS A 122 -3.63 11.60 0.93
N VAL A 123 -3.14 10.93 -0.12
CA VAL A 123 -3.89 10.73 -1.37
C VAL A 123 -5.23 10.05 -1.10
N TYR A 124 -5.23 8.99 -0.28
CA TYR A 124 -6.47 8.32 0.12
C TYR A 124 -7.44 9.26 0.86
N LEU A 125 -6.96 10.05 1.81
CA LEU A 125 -7.80 10.99 2.56
C LEU A 125 -8.39 12.07 1.64
N GLN A 126 -7.61 12.58 0.69
CA GLN A 126 -8.08 13.55 -0.30
C GLN A 126 -9.19 12.97 -1.19
N GLN A 127 -9.07 11.71 -1.61
CA GLN A 127 -10.13 11.01 -2.37
C GLN A 127 -11.43 10.86 -1.58
N LEU A 128 -11.35 10.78 -0.25
CA LEU A 128 -12.51 10.79 0.65
C LEU A 128 -13.06 12.20 0.93
N GLY A 129 -12.48 13.25 0.34
CA GLY A 129 -12.91 14.64 0.52
C GLY A 129 -12.25 15.38 1.68
N PHE A 130 -11.26 14.78 2.36
CA PHE A 130 -10.50 15.50 3.39
C PHE A 130 -9.65 16.59 2.76
N LYS A 131 -9.74 17.80 3.30
CA LYS A 131 -8.91 18.94 2.91
C LYS A 131 -7.93 19.28 4.03
N LYS A 132 -6.71 19.62 3.66
CA LYS A 132 -5.73 20.14 4.61
C LYS A 132 -6.23 21.48 5.13
N ARG A 133 -6.39 21.61 6.45
CA ARG A 133 -6.65 22.93 7.05
C ARG A 133 -5.38 23.78 6.92
N LYS A 134 -5.58 25.04 6.55
CA LYS A 134 -4.52 26.06 6.54
C LYS A 134 -4.05 26.32 7.96
#